data_AF-A0A251XLC9-F1
#
_entry.id   AF-A0A251XLC9-F1
#
_cell.length_a   1.000
_cell.length_b   1.000
_cell.length_c   1.000
_cell.angle_alpha   90.00
_cell.angle_beta   90.00
_cell.angle_gamma   90.00
#
_symmetry.space_group_name_H-M   'P 1'
#
loop_
_entity.id
_entity.type
_entity.pdbx_description
1 polymer ?
#
loop_
_entity_poly.entity_id
_entity_poly.type
_entity_poly.pdbx_seq_one_letter_code
_entity_poly.pdbx_strand_id
1 'polypeptide(L)'
;MIPWARSRRMPVMAYSPLDQGRLATDPTLAALAEPLGVSAGQLALAWVVRQAPHVFATAKAATAAHVADNRAALDLVIPDETLAELDRAFPGPRGRCRSRCTEARRIGSCSTLLAYVSALSRLCRTAICYRTKLEVSGR
;
A
#
# COMPACT_ATOMS: atom_id res chain seq x y z
N MET A 1 14.28 1.01 10.61
CA MET A 1 13.87 2.28 9.96
C MET A 1 12.54 2.79 10.52
N ILE A 2 11.46 2.01 10.48
CA ILE A 2 10.13 2.46 11.00
C ILE A 2 10.18 2.92 12.47
N PRO A 3 10.79 2.18 13.43
CA PRO A 3 10.90 2.67 14.81
C PRO A 3 11.69 3.98 14.95
N TRP A 4 12.70 4.18 14.09
CA TRP A 4 13.52 5.40 14.08
C TRP A 4 12.72 6.59 13.53
N ALA A 5 11.96 6.42 12.45
CA ALA A 5 11.08 7.45 11.89
C ALA A 5 9.99 7.84 12.91
N ARG A 6 9.38 6.85 13.56
CA ARG A 6 8.43 7.04 14.66
C ARG A 6 8.99 7.91 15.79
N SER A 7 10.22 7.61 16.25
CA SER A 7 10.87 8.37 17.34
C SER A 7 11.07 9.85 17.01
N ARG A 8 11.12 10.21 15.73
CA ARG A 8 11.31 11.57 15.21
C ARG A 8 10.03 12.20 14.67
N ARG A 9 8.88 11.53 14.84
CA ARG A 9 7.59 11.96 14.28
C ARG A 9 7.66 12.20 12.76
N MET A 10 8.50 11.44 12.07
CA MET A 10 8.62 11.52 10.61
C MET A 10 7.62 10.54 9.97
N PRO A 11 6.71 11.02 9.09
CA PRO A 11 5.80 10.14 8.38
C PRO A 11 6.56 9.23 7.42
N VAL A 12 6.09 8.00 7.26
CA VAL A 12 6.66 7.02 6.34
C VAL A 12 5.64 6.77 5.23
N MET A 13 6.08 6.88 3.98
CA MET A 13 5.27 6.51 2.83
C MET A 13 5.61 5.08 2.41
N ALA A 14 4.63 4.19 2.49
CA ALA A 14 4.73 2.85 1.93
C ALA A 14 4.47 2.93 0.41
N TYR A 15 5.56 2.97 -0.36
CA TYR A 15 5.49 2.92 -1.82
C TYR A 15 5.21 1.48 -2.28
N SER A 16 4.31 1.32 -3.25
CA SER A 16 3.84 0.01 -3.72
C SER A 16 3.36 -0.92 -2.59
N PRO A 17 2.35 -0.52 -1.80
CA PRO A 17 1.93 -1.25 -0.60
C PRO A 17 1.38 -2.67 -0.89
N LEU A 18 1.01 -2.95 -2.14
CA LEU A 18 0.52 -4.24 -2.60
C LEU A 18 1.55 -5.02 -3.44
N ASP A 19 2.83 -4.65 -3.37
CA ASP A 19 3.94 -5.26 -4.12
C ASP A 19 3.63 -5.39 -5.63
N GLN A 20 3.24 -4.27 -6.24
CA GLN A 20 2.86 -4.19 -7.67
C GLN A 20 1.69 -5.12 -8.05
N GLY A 21 0.83 -5.46 -7.08
CA GLY A 21 -0.34 -6.32 -7.27
C GLY A 21 -0.12 -7.77 -6.84
N ARG A 22 1.12 -8.18 -6.53
CA ARG A 22 1.41 -9.56 -6.10
C ARG A 22 0.63 -9.97 -4.86
N LEU A 23 0.55 -9.08 -3.86
CA LEU A 23 -0.21 -9.33 -2.64
C LEU A 23 -1.73 -9.39 -2.89
N ALA A 24 -2.24 -8.64 -3.87
CA ALA A 24 -3.65 -8.68 -4.23
C ALA A 24 -4.07 -10.00 -4.92
N THR A 25 -3.10 -10.78 -5.41
CA THR A 25 -3.30 -12.07 -6.06
C THR A 25 -2.71 -13.24 -5.27
N ASP A 26 -2.24 -13.00 -4.05
CA ASP A 26 -1.60 -14.02 -3.24
C ASP A 26 -2.64 -15.01 -2.72
N PRO A 27 -2.46 -16.33 -2.93
CA PRO A 27 -3.44 -17.35 -2.58
C PRO A 27 -3.64 -17.48 -1.07
N THR A 28 -2.61 -17.21 -0.27
CA THR A 28 -2.72 -17.21 1.19
C THR A 28 -3.57 -16.03 1.65
N LEU A 29 -3.34 -14.84 1.11
CA LEU A 29 -4.20 -13.68 1.39
C LEU A 29 -5.64 -13.89 0.92
N ALA A 30 -5.84 -14.51 -0.25
CA ALA A 30 -7.19 -14.84 -0.73
C ALA A 30 -7.91 -15.80 0.22
N ALA A 31 -7.24 -16.83 0.72
CA ALA A 31 -7.82 -17.77 1.68
C ALA A 31 -8.18 -17.12 3.02
N LEU A 32 -7.42 -16.10 3.46
CA LEU A 32 -7.72 -15.36 4.69
C LEU A 32 -8.79 -14.28 4.50
N ALA A 33 -8.95 -13.77 3.28
CA ALA A 33 -9.94 -12.75 2.94
C ALA A 33 -11.33 -13.33 2.70
N GLU A 34 -11.41 -14.58 2.23
CA GLU A 34 -12.67 -15.26 1.88
C GLU A 34 -13.66 -15.32 3.05
N PRO A 35 -13.28 -15.75 4.27
CA PRO A 35 -14.21 -15.77 5.41
C PRO A 35 -14.68 -14.38 5.85
N LEU A 36 -13.94 -13.32 5.49
CA LEU A 36 -14.27 -11.93 5.78
C LEU A 36 -15.15 -11.30 4.68
N GLY A 37 -15.37 -11.98 3.56
CA GLY A 37 -16.13 -11.46 2.43
C GLY A 37 -15.46 -10.29 1.71
N VAL A 38 -14.13 -10.18 1.79
CA VAL A 38 -13.35 -9.08 1.21
C VAL A 38 -12.35 -9.57 0.17
N SER A 39 -11.82 -8.67 -0.65
CA SER A 39 -10.76 -9.02 -1.60
C SER A 39 -9.40 -9.15 -0.89
N ALA A 40 -8.51 -9.98 -1.45
CA ALA A 40 -7.14 -10.11 -0.95
C ALA A 40 -6.39 -8.75 -0.96
N GLY A 41 -6.64 -7.92 -1.98
CA GLY A 41 -6.10 -6.55 -2.05
C GLY A 41 -6.61 -5.66 -0.90
N GLN A 42 -7.90 -5.74 -0.57
CA GLN A 42 -8.49 -5.02 0.55
C GLN A 42 -7.87 -5.46 1.88
N LEU A 43 -7.77 -6.78 2.13
CA LEU A 43 -7.17 -7.32 3.35
C LEU A 43 -5.70 -6.91 3.47
N ALA A 44 -4.93 -7.04 2.39
CA ALA A 44 -3.52 -6.67 2.35
C ALA A 44 -3.33 -5.17 2.65
N LEU A 45 -4.12 -4.30 2.03
CA LEU A 45 -4.01 -2.86 2.25
C LEU A 45 -4.40 -2.49 3.68
N ALA A 46 -5.47 -3.07 4.22
CA ALA A 46 -5.91 -2.88 5.60
C ALA A 46 -4.83 -3.32 6.60
N TRP A 47 -4.18 -4.45 6.35
CA TRP A 47 -3.07 -4.94 7.17
C TRP A 47 -1.87 -3.98 7.14
N VAL A 48 -1.47 -3.49 5.95
CA VAL A 48 -0.32 -2.56 5.80
C VAL A 48 -0.55 -1.24 6.52
N VAL A 49 -1.73 -0.61 6.38
CA VAL A 49 -2.00 0.69 7.01
C VAL A 49 -2.12 0.59 8.53
N ARG A 50 -2.49 -0.57 9.08
CA ARG A 50 -2.54 -0.80 10.53
C ARG A 50 -1.19 -0.85 11.21
N GLN A 51 -0.11 -1.16 10.49
CA GLN A 51 1.21 -1.40 11.09
C GLN A 51 1.75 -0.21 11.90
N ALA A 52 1.41 1.03 11.51
CA ALA A 52 1.70 2.19 12.33
C ALA A 52 0.85 3.41 11.98
N PRO A 53 0.50 4.26 12.97
CA PRO A 53 -0.31 5.46 12.78
C PRO A 53 0.35 6.55 11.92
N HIS A 54 1.62 6.40 11.55
CA HIS A 54 2.39 7.34 10.72
C HIS A 54 2.81 6.74 9.38
N VAL A 55 2.26 5.58 9.00
CA VAL A 55 2.50 4.94 7.70
C VAL A 55 1.35 5.29 6.76
N PHE A 56 1.70 5.89 5.63
CA PHE A 56 0.75 6.26 4.57
C PHE A 56 1.01 5.39 3.34
N ALA A 57 0.01 4.63 2.91
CA ALA A 57 0.11 3.73 1.77
C ALA A 57 -0.38 4.40 0.49
N THR A 58 0.47 4.48 -0.54
CA THR A 58 0.07 4.99 -1.86
C THR A 58 -0.33 3.83 -2.76
N ALA A 59 -1.56 3.34 -2.61
CA ALA A 59 -2.11 2.26 -3.43
C ALA A 59 -2.61 2.81 -4.78
N LYS A 60 -1.98 2.41 -5.88
CA LYS A 60 -2.43 2.74 -7.24
C LYS A 60 -3.64 1.88 -7.59
N ALA A 61 -4.67 2.52 -8.15
CA ALA A 61 -5.79 1.85 -8.81
C ALA A 61 -5.91 2.36 -10.25
N ALA A 62 -6.21 1.45 -11.18
CA ALA A 62 -6.47 1.78 -12.58
C ALA A 62 -7.95 1.54 -12.97
N THR A 63 -8.72 0.88 -12.10
CA THR A 63 -10.13 0.53 -12.30
C THR A 63 -10.96 1.08 -11.14
N ALA A 64 -12.25 1.33 -11.39
CA ALA A 64 -13.17 1.78 -10.34
C ALA A 64 -13.32 0.74 -9.21
N ALA A 65 -13.29 -0.55 -9.55
CA ALA A 65 -13.31 -1.64 -8.59
C ALA A 65 -12.11 -1.55 -7.62
N HIS A 66 -10.88 -1.36 -8.12
CA HIS A 66 -9.71 -1.20 -7.26
C HIS A 66 -9.77 0.06 -6.39
N VAL A 67 -10.40 1.14 -6.87
CA VAL A 67 -10.62 2.34 -6.04
C VAL A 67 -11.59 2.03 -4.89
N ALA A 68 -12.67 1.31 -5.17
CA ALA A 68 -13.64 0.90 -4.16
C ALA A 68 -13.00 -0.02 -3.10
N ASP A 69 -12.24 -1.04 -3.51
CA ASP A 69 -11.51 -1.93 -2.61
C ASP A 69 -10.51 -1.16 -1.74
N ASN A 70 -9.72 -0.27 -2.35
CA ASN A 70 -8.74 0.53 -1.62
C ASN A 70 -9.41 1.42 -0.55
N ARG A 71 -10.60 1.94 -0.85
CA ARG A 71 -11.37 2.74 0.11
C ARG A 71 -11.95 1.86 1.21
N ALA A 72 -12.54 0.73 0.86
CA ALA A 72 -13.15 -0.21 1.80
C ALA A 72 -12.12 -0.80 2.78
N ALA A 73 -10.86 -0.90 2.37
CA ALA A 73 -9.76 -1.34 3.25
C ALA A 73 -9.59 -0.48 4.51
N LEU A 74 -9.97 0.81 4.47
CA LEU A 74 -9.87 1.71 5.63
C LEU A 74 -10.95 1.43 6.69
N ASP A 75 -12.06 0.80 6.29
CA ASP A 75 -13.18 0.48 7.19
C ASP A 75 -13.14 -0.98 7.66
N LEU A 76 -12.19 -1.79 7.16
CA LEU A 76 -12.08 -3.21 7.47
C LEU A 76 -11.55 -3.42 8.89
N VAL A 77 -12.38 -4.05 9.73
CA VAL A 77 -11.96 -4.59 11.02
C VAL A 77 -11.48 -6.02 10.79
N ILE A 78 -10.18 -6.24 10.98
CA ILE A 78 -9.56 -7.57 10.84
C ILE A 78 -9.62 -8.27 12.21
N PRO A 79 -10.21 -9.47 12.32
CA PRO A 79 -10.22 -10.25 13.56
C PRO A 79 -8.81 -10.64 14.03
N ASP A 80 -8.65 -10.82 15.34
CA ASP A 80 -7.34 -11.12 15.95
C ASP A 80 -6.77 -12.46 15.46
N GLU A 81 -7.63 -13.44 15.20
CA GLU A 81 -7.25 -14.74 14.63
C GLU A 81 -6.66 -14.60 13.22
N THR A 82 -7.27 -13.74 12.39
CA THR A 82 -6.79 -13.47 11.03
C THR A 82 -5.50 -12.68 11.08
N LEU A 83 -5.38 -11.72 12.02
CA LEU A 83 -4.12 -10.99 12.24
C LEU A 83 -2.98 -11.93 12.64
N ALA A 84 -3.23 -12.86 13.56
CA ALA A 84 -2.23 -13.83 13.99
C ALA A 84 -1.79 -14.77 12.86
N GLU A 85 -2.69 -15.11 11.94
CA GLU A 85 -2.37 -15.89 10.74
C GLU A 85 -1.57 -15.06 9.73
N LEU A 86 -1.96 -13.79 9.51
CA LEU A 86 -1.21 -12.86 8.65
C LEU A 86 0.23 -12.67 9.14
N ASP A 87 0.43 -12.49 10.45
CA ASP A 87 1.77 -12.32 11.03
C ASP A 87 2.61 -13.61 10.93
N ARG A 88 1.98 -14.78 10.92
CA ARG A 88 2.65 -16.07 10.69
C ARG A 88 3.02 -16.28 9.22
N ALA A 89 2.11 -15.97 8.30
CA ALA A 89 2.32 -16.10 6.86
C ALA A 89 3.33 -15.07 6.32
N PHE A 90 3.32 -13.86 6.86
CA PHE A 90 4.17 -12.74 6.42
C PHE A 90 5.04 -12.21 7.57
N PRO A 91 6.01 -13.00 8.05
CA PRO A 91 6.82 -12.61 9.20
C PRO A 91 7.65 -11.37 8.89
N GLY A 92 7.58 -10.38 9.80
CA GLY A 92 8.44 -9.20 9.74
C GLY A 92 9.94 -9.55 9.83
N PRO A 93 10.82 -8.61 9.44
CA PRO A 93 12.27 -8.84 9.46
C PRO A 93 12.77 -9.11 10.88
N ARG A 94 13.31 -10.32 11.12
CA ARG A 94 13.89 -10.72 12.41
C ARG A 94 15.35 -10.27 12.48
N GLY A 95 15.57 -9.01 12.86
CA GLY A 95 16.90 -8.44 13.13
C GLY A 95 17.28 -7.27 12.23
N ARG A 96 18.47 -6.68 12.47
CA ARG A 96 19.05 -5.73 11.52
C ARG A 96 19.32 -6.47 10.21
N CYS A 97 18.85 -5.94 9.09
CA CYS A 97 19.29 -6.35 7.77
C CYS A 97 20.82 -6.22 7.72
N ARG A 98 21.53 -7.33 7.96
CA ARG A 98 23.00 -7.40 7.94
C ARG A 98 23.53 -7.62 6.52
N SER A 99 22.65 -7.78 5.52
CA SER A 99 23.11 -7.84 4.14
C SER A 99 23.72 -6.48 3.81
N ARG A 100 25.06 -6.48 3.71
CA ARG A 100 25.78 -5.48 2.92
C ARG A 100 24.99 -5.28 1.64
N CYS A 101 24.66 -4.03 1.32
CA CYS A 101 24.18 -3.62 0.00
C CYS A 101 25.29 -3.85 -1.06
N THR A 102 25.70 -5.09 -1.30
CA THR A 102 26.63 -5.45 -2.37
C THR A 102 25.90 -5.75 -3.68
N GLU A 103 24.60 -6.09 -3.65
CA GLU A 103 23.83 -6.46 -4.85
C GLU A 103 23.00 -5.32 -5.47
N ALA A 104 23.04 -4.10 -4.91
CA ALA A 104 22.44 -2.91 -5.54
C ALA A 104 23.20 -2.45 -6.80
N ARG A 105 24.27 -3.16 -7.20
CA ARG A 105 25.09 -2.86 -8.39
C ARG A 105 24.67 -3.64 -9.64
N ARG A 106 23.69 -4.56 -9.56
CA ARG A 106 23.25 -5.39 -10.71
C ARG A 106 21.93 -5.00 -11.35
N ILE A 107 21.14 -4.11 -10.73
CA ILE A 107 19.93 -3.60 -11.37
C ILE A 107 20.25 -2.20 -11.90
N GLY A 108 20.76 -2.15 -13.12
CA GLY A 108 21.01 -0.90 -13.81
C GLY A 108 19.70 -0.14 -14.06
N SER A 109 19.51 0.98 -13.36
CA SER A 109 18.86 2.18 -13.88
C SER A 109 19.05 3.33 -12.89
N CYS A 110 20.17 4.04 -13.04
CA CYS A 110 20.50 5.26 -12.31
C CYS A 110 19.99 6.53 -13.03
N SER A 111 19.05 6.43 -13.97
CA SER A 111 18.59 7.57 -14.77
C SER A 111 17.07 7.79 -14.82
N THR A 112 16.26 6.94 -14.18
CA THR A 112 14.79 7.09 -14.19
C THR A 112 14.23 7.84 -12.97
N LEU A 113 15.03 8.67 -12.29
CA LEU A 113 14.57 9.51 -11.19
C LEU A 113 14.25 10.95 -11.62
N LEU A 114 14.78 11.42 -12.75
CA LEU A 114 14.56 12.79 -13.25
C LEU A 114 13.31 12.95 -14.12
N ALA A 115 12.76 11.87 -14.69
CA ALA A 115 11.49 11.94 -15.42
C ALA A 115 10.26 11.98 -14.50
N TYR A 116 10.36 11.47 -13.26
CA TYR A 116 9.23 11.31 -12.35
C TYR A 116 8.79 12.63 -11.69
N VAL A 117 9.74 13.54 -11.42
CA VAL A 117 9.47 14.83 -10.76
C VAL A 117 8.71 15.80 -11.69
N SER A 118 8.82 15.64 -13.02
CA SER A 118 8.13 16.50 -14.00
C SER A 118 6.68 16.08 -14.31
N ALA A 119 6.29 14.85 -13.94
CA ALA A 119 4.92 14.34 -14.11
C ALA A 119 3.97 14.74 -12.97
N LEU A 120 4.52 15.02 -11.77
CA LEU A 120 3.74 15.36 -10.57
C LEU A 120 3.11 16.76 -10.60
N SER A 121 3.63 17.69 -11.41
CA SER A 121 3.09 19.05 -11.56
C SER A 121 1.85 19.14 -12.46
N ARG A 122 1.53 18.08 -13.23
CA ARG A 122 0.33 18.00 -14.08
C ARG A 122 -0.82 17.20 -13.45
N LEU A 123 -0.51 16.19 -12.63
CA LEU A 123 -1.52 15.35 -11.97
C LEU A 123 -2.25 16.04 -10.80
N CYS A 124 -1.64 17.06 -10.18
CA CYS A 124 -2.27 17.82 -9.10
C CYS A 124 -3.48 18.66 -9.58
N ARG A 125 -3.56 18.98 -10.90
CA ARG A 125 -4.73 19.67 -11.48
C ARG A 125 -5.90 18.73 -11.79
N THR A 126 -5.65 17.44 -12.01
CA THR A 126 -6.70 16.50 -12.43
C THR A 126 -7.48 15.93 -11.24
N ALA A 127 -6.87 15.80 -10.07
CA ALA A 127 -7.53 15.26 -8.87
C ALA A 127 -8.58 16.21 -8.27
N ILE A 128 -8.41 17.53 -8.42
CA ILE A 128 -9.41 18.53 -7.98
C ILE A 128 -10.65 18.51 -8.90
N CYS A 129 -10.50 18.14 -10.17
CA CYS A 129 -11.57 18.16 -11.16
C CYS A 129 -12.56 16.96 -11.04
N TYR A 130 -12.14 15.85 -10.41
CA TYR A 130 -13.00 14.68 -10.24
C TYR A 130 -14.07 14.87 -9.16
N ARG A 131 -13.84 15.75 -8.17
CA ARG A 131 -14.85 16.08 -7.15
C ARG A 131 -16.00 16.92 -7.74
N THR A 132 -15.72 17.83 -8.67
CA THR A 132 -16.74 18.70 -9.28
C THR A 132 -17.61 18.02 -10.33
N LYS A 133 -17.11 16.98 -11.02
CA LYS A 133 -17.90 16.27 -12.04
C LYS A 133 -18.96 15.32 -11.44
N LEU A 134 -18.72 14.79 -10.25
CA LEU A 134 -19.68 13.91 -9.57
C LEU A 134 -20.82 14.69 -8.88
N GLU A 135 -20.60 15.96 -8.52
CA GLU A 135 -21.65 16.80 -7.90
C GLU A 135 -22.59 17.47 -8.92
N VAL A 136 -22.21 17.53 -10.20
CA VAL A 136 -23.00 18.21 -11.27
C VAL A 136 -23.80 17.22 -12.14
N SER A 137 -23.53 15.91 -12.09
CA SER A 137 -24.29 14.91 -12.87
C SER A 137 -25.48 14.29 -12.12
N GLY A 138 -25.85 14.86 -10.96
CA GLY A 138 -26.93 14.39 -10.10
C GLY A 138 -28.09 15.38 -9.96
N ARG A 139 -28.38 16.19 -10.98
CA ARG A 139 -29.59 17.01 -11.09
C ARG A 139 -30.13 16.97 -12.51
#